data_AF-A0A1A8RC63-F1
#
_entry.id   AF-A0A1A8RC63-F1
#
_cell.length_a   1.000
_cell.length_b   1.000
_cell.length_c   1.000
_cell.angle_alpha   90.00
_cell.angle_beta   90.00
_cell.angle_gamma   90.00
#
_symmetry.space_group_name_H-M   'P 1'
#
loop_
_entity.id
_entity.type
_entity.pdbx_description
1 polymer ?
#
loop_
_entity_poly.entity_id
_entity_poly.type
_entity_poly.pdbx_seq_one_letter_code
_entity_poly.pdbx_strand_id
1 'polypeptide(L)'
;KIKKNKKKEDDQASDDGGSDSGRVIKTVLERWRESLQSCSSLSQVFVHLSSLERSILWSRSILNARCRICRRKGDADNMLLCDGCERGHHTHCLRPQLKAVPDGDWFCPDCRPKQRSSRIPSRQRSSIDEDEGEDTDEEEGSEVDAKS
;
A
#
# COMPACT_ATOMS: atom_id res chain seq x y z
N LYS A 1 30.78 24.74 -42.42
CA LYS A 1 30.00 25.77 -43.17
C LYS A 1 29.54 25.14 -44.49
N ILE A 2 28.21 25.04 -44.73
CA ILE A 2 27.54 25.38 -46.02
C ILE A 2 27.86 24.42 -47.20
N LYS A 3 26.94 23.75 -47.93
CA LYS A 3 25.49 23.88 -48.16
C LYS A 3 24.93 22.57 -48.75
N LYS A 4 23.71 22.24 -48.34
CA LYS A 4 22.77 21.31 -48.98
C LYS A 4 22.37 21.83 -50.38
N ASN A 5 22.05 20.94 -51.32
CA ASN A 5 20.87 21.04 -52.19
C ASN A 5 20.76 19.87 -53.19
N LYS A 6 19.74 19.02 -53.01
CA LYS A 6 19.00 18.23 -54.02
C LYS A 6 17.95 17.42 -53.25
N LYS A 7 16.67 17.30 -53.58
CA LYS A 7 15.74 17.85 -54.57
C LYS A 7 14.35 17.56 -53.98
N LYS A 8 13.42 18.47 -54.19
CA LYS A 8 12.01 18.42 -53.79
C LYS A 8 11.25 17.48 -54.73
N GLU A 9 10.51 16.50 -54.20
CA GLU A 9 9.42 15.80 -54.89
C GLU A 9 8.24 15.70 -53.91
N ASP A 10 7.12 16.29 -54.35
CA ASP A 10 5.81 16.35 -53.73
C ASP A 10 4.99 15.07 -54.09
N ASP A 11 3.88 14.88 -53.37
CA ASP A 11 2.72 14.02 -53.68
C ASP A 11 2.78 12.54 -53.31
N GLN A 12 2.20 12.18 -52.15
CA GLN A 12 0.81 11.68 -52.06
C GLN A 12 0.50 11.25 -50.63
N ALA A 13 -0.37 12.02 -49.97
CA ALA A 13 -1.03 11.61 -48.74
C ALA A 13 -2.13 10.61 -49.08
N SER A 14 -1.89 9.34 -48.80
CA SER A 14 -2.95 8.36 -48.59
C SER A 14 -3.12 8.17 -47.09
N ASP A 15 -4.07 8.92 -46.53
CA ASP A 15 -4.67 8.65 -45.22
C ASP A 15 -5.48 7.34 -45.36
N ASP A 16 -4.82 6.21 -45.20
CA ASP A 16 -5.53 4.95 -44.97
C ASP A 16 -5.87 4.93 -43.48
N GLY A 17 -7.01 5.55 -43.16
CA GLY A 17 -7.71 5.43 -41.90
C GLY A 17 -8.11 3.98 -41.68
N GLY A 18 -7.13 3.15 -41.31
CA GLY A 18 -7.31 1.79 -40.84
C GLY A 18 -8.22 1.84 -39.61
N SER A 19 -9.47 1.47 -39.83
CA SER A 19 -10.47 1.21 -38.80
C SER A 19 -9.88 0.22 -37.78
N ASP A 20 -9.24 0.74 -36.73
CA ASP A 20 -8.94 0.02 -35.50
C ASP A 20 -10.29 -0.37 -34.90
N SER A 21 -10.79 -1.50 -35.37
CA SER A 21 -11.92 -2.19 -34.78
C SER A 21 -11.42 -2.65 -33.43
N GLY A 22 -11.56 -1.77 -32.44
CA GLY A 22 -11.02 -1.87 -31.10
C GLY A 22 -11.21 -3.26 -30.55
N ARG A 23 -10.15 -4.06 -30.63
CA ARG A 23 -10.15 -5.43 -30.13
C ARG A 23 -10.16 -5.34 -28.62
N VAL A 24 -11.36 -5.35 -28.04
CA VAL A 24 -11.55 -5.31 -26.58
C VAL A 24 -10.71 -6.42 -25.95
N ILE A 25 -9.67 -6.02 -25.21
CA ILE A 25 -8.80 -6.97 -24.52
C ILE A 25 -9.58 -7.53 -23.33
N LYS A 26 -10.16 -8.72 -23.53
CA LYS A 26 -10.85 -9.45 -22.47
C LYS A 26 -9.87 -10.16 -21.57
N THR A 27 -10.06 -10.00 -20.26
CA THR A 27 -9.37 -10.76 -19.20
C THR A 27 -9.71 -12.26 -19.28
N VAL A 28 -8.91 -13.09 -18.60
CA VAL A 28 -9.16 -14.53 -18.49
C VAL A 28 -10.53 -14.81 -17.85
N LEU A 29 -10.89 -14.04 -16.83
CA LEU A 29 -12.17 -14.15 -16.13
C LEU A 29 -13.35 -13.83 -17.07
N GLU A 30 -13.25 -12.77 -17.85
CA GLU A 30 -14.32 -12.36 -18.78
C GLU A 30 -14.54 -13.40 -19.87
N ARG A 31 -13.46 -13.94 -20.46
CA ARG A 31 -13.55 -15.00 -21.46
C ARG A 31 -14.16 -16.28 -20.87
N TRP A 32 -13.76 -16.65 -19.65
CA TRP A 32 -14.35 -17.79 -18.96
C TRP A 32 -15.85 -17.59 -18.71
N ARG A 33 -16.27 -16.38 -18.30
CA ARG A 33 -17.68 -16.05 -18.06
C ARG A 33 -18.53 -16.14 -19.34
N GLU A 34 -18.06 -15.58 -20.45
CA GLU A 34 -18.77 -15.66 -21.73
C GLU A 34 -18.90 -17.10 -22.23
N SER A 35 -17.83 -17.89 -22.10
CA SER A 35 -17.85 -19.31 -22.45
C SER A 35 -18.80 -20.12 -21.57
N LEU A 36 -18.89 -19.81 -20.28
CA LEU A 36 -19.87 -20.43 -19.38
C LEU A 36 -21.30 -20.05 -19.78
N GLN A 37 -21.54 -18.79 -20.17
CA GLN A 37 -22.87 -18.31 -20.60
C GLN A 37 -23.33 -18.91 -21.94
N SER A 38 -22.42 -19.33 -22.81
CA SER A 38 -22.75 -19.99 -24.07
C SER A 38 -22.92 -21.52 -23.96
N CYS A 39 -22.71 -22.09 -22.77
CA CYS A 39 -22.89 -23.53 -22.54
C CYS A 39 -24.35 -23.93 -22.77
N SER A 40 -24.57 -24.95 -23.62
CA SER A 40 -25.89 -25.51 -23.93
C SER A 40 -26.09 -26.91 -23.35
N SER A 41 -25.11 -27.42 -22.60
CA SER A 41 -25.15 -28.75 -21.99
C SER A 41 -24.51 -28.77 -20.61
N LEU A 42 -24.96 -29.71 -19.77
CA LEU A 42 -24.43 -29.90 -18.43
C LEU A 42 -22.94 -30.27 -18.45
N SER A 43 -22.48 -31.05 -19.43
CA SER A 43 -21.08 -31.44 -19.58
C SER A 43 -20.16 -30.23 -19.79
N GLN A 44 -20.60 -29.24 -20.57
CA GLN A 44 -19.83 -27.99 -20.77
C GLN A 44 -19.74 -27.18 -19.46
N VAL A 45 -20.88 -27.01 -18.77
CA VAL A 45 -20.92 -26.33 -17.46
C VAL A 45 -20.01 -27.02 -16.46
N PHE A 46 -20.04 -28.36 -16.41
CA PHE A 46 -19.22 -29.16 -15.49
C PHE A 46 -17.71 -28.97 -15.75
N VAL A 47 -17.28 -28.91 -17.01
CA VAL A 47 -15.88 -28.64 -17.37
C VAL A 47 -15.45 -27.24 -16.90
N HIS A 48 -16.31 -26.24 -17.08
CA HIS A 48 -16.05 -24.88 -16.60
C HIS A 48 -15.97 -24.81 -15.07
N LEU A 49 -16.89 -25.48 -14.37
CA LEU A 49 -16.91 -25.55 -12.90
C LEU A 49 -15.64 -26.23 -12.38
N SER A 50 -15.29 -27.39 -12.92
CA SER A 50 -14.08 -28.12 -12.54
C SER A 50 -12.81 -27.29 -12.74
N SER A 51 -12.77 -26.46 -13.78
CA SER A 51 -11.62 -25.58 -14.05
C SER A 51 -11.55 -24.42 -13.05
N LEU A 52 -12.69 -23.85 -12.67
CA LEU A 52 -12.78 -22.83 -11.65
C LEU A 52 -12.38 -23.39 -10.28
N GLU A 53 -12.90 -24.53 -9.88
CA GLU A 53 -12.63 -25.16 -8.57
C GLU A 53 -11.12 -25.38 -8.35
N ARG A 54 -10.41 -25.85 -9.38
CA ARG A 54 -8.95 -26.03 -9.33
C ARG A 54 -8.17 -24.71 -9.26
N SER A 55 -8.78 -23.62 -9.71
CA SER A 55 -8.17 -22.28 -9.68
C SER A 55 -8.40 -21.56 -8.34
N ILE A 56 -9.33 -22.04 -7.50
CA ILE A 56 -9.59 -21.46 -6.19
C ILE A 56 -8.70 -22.13 -5.13
N LEU A 57 -7.75 -21.37 -4.61
CA LEU A 57 -6.90 -21.79 -3.50
C LEU A 57 -7.61 -21.57 -2.16
N TRP A 58 -8.57 -22.43 -1.83
CA TRP A 58 -9.34 -22.34 -0.57
C TRP A 58 -8.46 -22.33 0.69
N SER A 59 -7.27 -22.94 0.63
CA SER A 59 -6.27 -22.92 1.71
C SER A 59 -5.73 -21.52 2.03
N ARG A 60 -5.79 -20.58 1.06
CA ARG A 60 -5.40 -19.17 1.21
C ARG A 60 -6.59 -18.23 1.48
N SER A 61 -7.80 -18.76 1.68
CA SER A 61 -8.95 -17.91 1.99
C SER A 61 -8.76 -17.18 3.33
N ILE A 62 -9.43 -16.03 3.48
CA ILE A 62 -9.40 -15.25 4.72
C ILE A 62 -9.90 -16.06 5.94
N LEU A 63 -10.83 -17.00 5.73
CA LEU A 63 -11.33 -17.89 6.78
C LEU A 63 -10.23 -18.83 7.32
N ASN A 64 -9.23 -19.13 6.49
CA ASN A 64 -8.08 -19.95 6.86
C ASN A 64 -6.88 -19.14 7.33
N ALA A 65 -6.91 -17.81 7.22
CA ALA A 65 -5.83 -16.94 7.62
C ALA A 65 -5.61 -16.98 9.15
N ARG A 66 -4.34 -16.92 9.54
CA ARG A 66 -3.92 -16.88 10.95
C ARG A 66 -3.35 -15.51 11.27
N CYS A 67 -3.79 -14.94 12.38
CA CYS A 67 -3.26 -13.67 12.85
C CYS A 67 -1.76 -13.77 13.18
N ARG A 68 -0.97 -12.84 12.65
CA ARG A 68 0.46 -12.70 12.96
C ARG A 68 0.78 -12.12 14.34
N ILE A 69 -0.22 -11.92 15.20
CA ILE A 69 -0.01 -11.49 16.58
C ILE A 69 -0.51 -12.58 17.53
N CYS A 70 -1.82 -12.87 17.52
CA CYS A 70 -2.40 -13.85 18.45
C CYS A 70 -2.31 -15.32 17.97
N ARG A 71 -1.82 -15.58 16.75
CA ARG A 71 -1.65 -16.92 16.13
C ARG A 71 -2.95 -17.73 15.96
N ARG A 72 -4.11 -17.14 16.24
CA ARG A 72 -5.43 -17.77 16.09
C ARG A 72 -6.05 -17.50 14.72
N LYS A 73 -6.93 -18.41 14.30
CA LYS A 73 -7.88 -18.23 13.19
C LYS A 73 -9.19 -17.64 13.74
N GLY A 74 -10.12 -17.29 12.84
CA GLY A 74 -11.44 -16.75 13.19
C GLY A 74 -11.50 -15.22 13.14
N ASP A 75 -12.70 -14.66 13.31
CA ASP A 75 -12.97 -13.21 13.26
C ASP A 75 -12.47 -12.57 11.95
N ALA A 76 -12.88 -13.16 10.82
CA ALA A 76 -12.48 -12.73 9.49
C ALA A 76 -12.98 -11.31 9.16
N ASP A 77 -14.14 -10.92 9.70
CA ASP A 77 -14.74 -9.59 9.52
C ASP A 77 -13.85 -8.47 10.09
N ASN A 78 -13.07 -8.80 11.14
CA ASN A 78 -12.12 -7.89 11.77
C ASN A 78 -10.66 -8.29 11.45
N MET A 79 -10.40 -8.96 10.33
CA MET A 79 -9.06 -9.37 9.90
C MET A 79 -8.60 -8.63 8.65
N LEU A 80 -7.39 -8.08 8.71
CA LEU A 80 -6.70 -7.41 7.61
C LEU A 80 -5.67 -8.33 6.98
N LEU A 81 -5.61 -8.34 5.66
CA LEU A 81 -4.51 -8.92 4.88
C LEU A 81 -3.58 -7.79 4.45
N CYS A 82 -2.27 -8.03 4.53
CA CYS A 82 -1.29 -7.06 4.05
C CYS A 82 -1.11 -7.18 2.53
N ASP A 83 -1.22 -6.07 1.78
CA ASP A 83 -1.08 -6.08 0.32
C ASP A 83 0.35 -6.39 -0.16
N GLY A 84 1.35 -6.31 0.73
CA GLY A 84 2.74 -6.63 0.42
C GLY A 84 3.16 -8.07 0.74
N CYS A 85 2.44 -8.79 1.61
CA CYS A 85 2.87 -10.14 2.04
C CYS A 85 1.72 -11.12 2.35
N GLU A 86 0.47 -10.70 2.14
CA GLU A 86 -0.76 -11.48 2.32
C GLU A 86 -0.96 -12.08 3.73
N ARG A 87 -0.24 -11.56 4.74
CA ARG A 87 -0.34 -12.06 6.11
C ARG A 87 -1.50 -11.41 6.86
N GLY A 88 -2.30 -12.23 7.54
CA GLY A 88 -3.46 -11.79 8.34
C GLY A 88 -3.13 -11.16 9.69
N HIS A 89 -3.88 -10.11 10.07
CA HIS A 89 -3.80 -9.42 11.36
C HIS A 89 -5.21 -9.02 11.81
N HIS A 90 -5.63 -9.35 13.04
CA HIS A 90 -6.88 -8.79 13.57
C HIS A 90 -6.72 -7.30 13.84
N THR A 91 -7.74 -6.50 13.53
CA THR A 91 -7.81 -5.06 13.83
C THR A 91 -7.54 -4.78 15.30
N HIS A 92 -8.03 -5.66 16.18
CA HIS A 92 -7.89 -5.59 17.63
C HIS A 92 -6.54 -6.06 18.18
N CYS A 93 -5.78 -6.83 17.39
CA CYS A 93 -4.45 -7.25 17.81
C CYS A 93 -3.37 -6.20 17.50
N LEU A 94 -3.65 -5.27 16.59
CA LEU A 94 -2.72 -4.21 16.18
C LEU A 94 -2.52 -3.16 17.27
N ARG A 95 -1.39 -2.47 17.21
CA ARG A 95 -1.05 -1.33 18.09
C ARG A 95 -0.63 -0.14 17.23
N PRO A 96 -1.40 0.97 17.23
CA PRO A 96 -2.71 1.15 17.89
C PRO A 96 -3.80 0.23 17.32
N GLN A 97 -4.81 -0.08 18.14
CA GLN A 97 -5.96 -0.88 17.73
C GLN A 97 -6.77 -0.13 16.66
N LEU A 98 -7.16 -0.84 15.61
CA LEU A 98 -8.07 -0.32 14.60
C LEU A 98 -9.51 -0.64 15.00
N LYS A 99 -10.41 0.35 14.85
CA LYS A 99 -11.84 0.19 15.14
C LYS A 99 -12.61 -0.47 14.00
N ALA A 100 -12.12 -0.30 12.78
CA ALA A 100 -12.71 -0.84 11.56
C ALA A 100 -11.61 -1.16 10.55
N VAL A 101 -11.95 -1.94 9.52
CA VAL A 101 -11.11 -2.16 8.35
C VAL A 101 -10.98 -0.83 7.59
N PRO A 102 -9.76 -0.33 7.34
CA PRO A 102 -9.56 0.91 6.57
C PRO A 102 -9.93 0.70 5.10
N ASP A 103 -10.38 1.76 4.45
CA ASP A 103 -10.58 1.76 3.00
C ASP A 103 -9.24 1.78 2.26
N GLY A 104 -9.14 0.98 1.20
CA GLY A 104 -7.96 0.90 0.35
C GLY A 104 -6.84 0.02 0.91
N ASP A 105 -5.62 0.27 0.43
CA ASP A 105 -4.48 -0.60 0.70
C ASP A 105 -3.99 -0.48 2.15
N TRP A 106 -3.73 -1.63 2.78
CA TRP A 106 -3.14 -1.71 4.11
C TRP A 106 -1.88 -2.56 4.12
N PHE A 107 -0.80 -1.98 4.66
CA PHE A 107 0.46 -2.67 4.84
C PHE A 107 0.71 -2.97 6.32
N CYS A 108 1.20 -4.17 6.62
CA CYS A 108 1.62 -4.54 7.97
C CYS A 108 2.89 -3.79 8.40
N PRO A 109 3.23 -3.76 9.70
CA PRO A 109 4.43 -3.06 10.20
C PRO A 109 5.75 -3.51 9.54
N ASP A 110 5.82 -4.75 9.06
CA ASP A 110 7.00 -5.28 8.37
C ASP A 110 7.10 -4.78 6.92
N CYS A 111 5.97 -4.51 6.26
CA CYS A 111 5.90 -4.10 4.86
C CYS A 111 5.80 -2.58 4.69
N ARG A 112 5.39 -1.83 5.73
CA ARG A 112 5.37 -0.37 5.68
C ARG A 112 6.80 0.15 5.49
N PRO A 113 7.04 1.07 4.55
CA PRO A 113 8.34 1.71 4.41
C PRO A 113 8.68 2.42 5.72
N LYS A 114 9.82 2.05 6.32
CA LYS A 114 10.33 2.73 7.53
C LYS A 114 10.57 4.18 7.15
N GLN A 115 9.70 5.07 7.61
CA GLN A 115 9.98 6.50 7.61
C GLN A 115 11.30 6.68 8.34
N ARG A 116 12.40 6.98 7.61
CA ARG A 116 13.60 7.49 8.25
C ARG A 116 13.13 8.77 8.92
N SER A 117 12.99 8.75 10.24
CA SER A 117 12.95 9.96 11.04
C SER A 117 14.06 10.84 10.48
N SER A 118 13.69 11.98 9.92
CA SER A 118 14.61 13.07 9.63
C SER A 118 15.19 13.52 10.98
N ARG A 119 16.13 12.72 11.52
CA ARG A 119 17.01 13.18 12.57
C ARG A 119 17.77 14.33 11.94
N ILE A 120 17.38 15.54 12.29
CA ILE A 120 18.20 16.73 12.10
C ILE A 120 19.56 16.34 12.70
N PRO A 121 20.65 16.32 11.92
CA PRO A 121 21.96 15.99 12.46
C PRO A 121 22.26 16.98 13.58
N SER A 122 22.46 16.46 14.80
CA SER A 122 22.85 17.21 16.01
C SER A 122 24.29 17.77 15.90
N ARG A 123 24.66 18.33 14.75
CA ARG A 123 26.01 18.81 14.44
C ARG A 123 26.17 20.33 14.45
N GLN A 124 25.13 21.09 14.78
CA GLN A 124 25.27 22.53 15.09
C GLN A 124 24.49 22.88 16.35
N ARG A 125 25.08 22.59 17.51
CA ARG A 125 25.03 23.52 18.63
C ARG A 125 26.47 23.90 18.92
N SER A 126 26.88 25.04 18.37
CA SER A 126 28.19 25.64 18.60
C SER A 126 28.37 25.92 20.09
N SER A 127 29.44 25.40 20.67
CA SER A 127 29.96 25.84 21.97
C SER A 127 30.25 27.33 21.89
N ILE A 128 29.71 28.09 22.84
CA ILE A 128 30.25 29.39 23.21
C ILE A 128 30.71 29.22 24.66
N ASP A 129 32.02 29.26 24.87
CA ASP A 129 32.67 29.19 26.17
C ASP A 129 32.92 30.61 26.69
N GLU A 130 32.62 30.78 27.98
CA GLU A 130 33.26 31.60 29.02
C GLU A 130 33.37 33.13 28.88
N ASP A 131 32.80 33.85 29.86
CA ASP A 131 33.41 35.06 30.46
C ASP A 131 33.02 35.14 31.95
N GLU A 132 34.02 35.37 32.80
CA GLU A 132 33.99 35.33 34.27
C GLU A 132 33.49 36.64 34.91
N GLY A 133 33.03 36.62 36.16
CA GLY A 133 32.76 37.83 36.93
C GLY A 133 32.15 37.62 38.33
N GLU A 134 33.03 37.33 39.29
CA GLU A 134 33.15 37.89 40.67
C GLU A 134 31.90 38.18 41.55
N ASP A 135 31.86 37.45 42.68
CA ASP A 135 31.66 37.85 44.10
C ASP A 135 30.62 38.91 44.52
N THR A 136 29.72 38.57 45.45
CA THR A 136 29.58 39.18 46.81
C THR A 136 28.32 38.70 47.54
N ASP A 137 28.45 38.65 48.86
CA ASP A 137 27.67 38.04 49.94
C ASP A 137 26.26 38.61 50.27
N GLU A 138 25.57 37.85 51.17
CA GLU A 138 24.54 38.27 52.17
C GLU A 138 23.15 38.72 51.65
N GLU A 139 21.99 38.47 52.27
CA GLU A 139 21.61 37.90 53.57
C GLU A 139 20.13 37.42 53.54
N GLU A 140 19.82 36.55 54.51
CA GLU A 140 18.59 36.32 55.30
C GLU A 140 17.17 36.72 54.81
N GLY A 141 16.17 35.89 55.15
CA GLY A 141 14.80 36.38 55.36
C GLY A 141 13.68 35.38 55.05
N SER A 142 13.10 34.82 56.12
CA SER A 142 11.86 34.03 56.18
C SER A 142 10.65 34.65 55.48
N GLU A 143 9.65 33.84 55.09
CA GLU A 143 8.33 33.82 55.76
C GLU A 143 7.38 32.79 55.10
N VAL A 144 6.63 32.12 55.97
CA VAL A 144 5.53 31.18 55.73
C VAL A 144 4.32 31.90 55.14
N ASP A 145 3.45 31.22 54.38
CA ASP A 145 2.05 31.10 54.79
C ASP A 145 1.27 30.07 53.97
N ALA A 146 0.39 29.36 54.67
CA ALA A 146 -0.53 28.36 54.17
C ALA A 146 -1.96 28.84 54.43
N LYS A 147 -2.72 29.13 53.37
CA LYS A 147 -4.20 29.17 53.33
C LYS A 147 -4.58 29.19 51.83
N SER A 148 -5.62 28.53 51.36
CA SER A 148 -6.91 28.22 51.97
C SER A 148 -7.55 26.97 51.37
#